data_AF-A0A5E7VDA7-F1
#
_entry.id   AF-A0A5E7VDA7-F1
#
_cell.length_a   1.000
_cell.length_b   1.000
_cell.length_c   1.000
_cell.angle_alpha   90.00
_cell.angle_beta   90.00
_cell.angle_gamma   90.00
#
_symmetry.space_group_name_H-M   'P 1'
#
loop_
_entity.id
_entity.type
_entity.pdbx_description
1 polymer ?
#
loop_
_entity_poly.entity_id
_entity_poly.type
_entity_poly.pdbx_seq_one_letter_code
_entity_poly.pdbx_strand_id
1 'polypeptide(L)'
;MGMASGMLECALSDDQDFSIKKFMRFTAFGVIQPEKDVSSKMGFSYLTRTFMSELSNGGGSQRDLSASELNQLLSNKQQIPCKVVVTAYGYKPYYSNTMNIPVADLLREINKPR
;
A
#
# COMPACT_ATOMS: atom_id res chain seq x y z
N MET A 1 -7.96 4.42 25.92
CA MET A 1 -7.66 3.29 25.01
C MET A 1 -7.00 3.86 23.77
N GLY A 2 -5.81 3.36 23.40
CA GLY A 2 -5.01 3.94 22.31
C GLY A 2 -5.70 3.81 20.96
N MET A 3 -5.66 4.88 20.15
CA MET A 3 -6.07 4.80 18.75
C MET A 3 -5.03 3.95 18.01
N ALA A 4 -5.45 2.78 17.53
CA ALA A 4 -4.64 1.93 16.66
C ALA A 4 -5.19 2.00 15.24
N SER A 5 -4.33 2.33 14.28
CA SER A 5 -4.65 2.31 12.85
C SER A 5 -3.69 1.38 12.13
N GLY A 6 -4.24 0.55 11.25
CA GLY A 6 -3.48 -0.26 10.31
C GLY A 6 -3.57 0.36 8.92
N MET A 7 -2.42 0.56 8.29
CA MET A 7 -2.32 1.04 6.91
C MET A 7 -1.53 0.04 6.08
N LEU A 8 -2.05 -0.34 4.93
CA LEU A 8 -1.26 -0.99 3.90
C LEU A 8 -0.46 0.10 3.18
N GLU A 9 0.83 -0.13 3.00
CA GLU A 9 1.73 0.70 2.22
C GLU A 9 2.50 -0.18 1.25
N CYS A 10 2.63 0.25 0.00
CA CYS A 10 3.29 -0.48 -1.08
C CYS A 10 4.29 0.43 -1.80
N ALA A 11 5.49 -0.09 -2.03
CA ALA A 11 6.49 0.61 -2.82
C ALA A 11 6.23 0.40 -4.32
N LEU A 12 5.85 1.47 -5.03
CA LEU A 12 5.64 1.40 -6.49
C LEU A 12 6.94 1.59 -7.27
N SER A 13 7.96 2.17 -6.64
CA SER A 13 9.30 2.37 -7.22
C SER A 13 10.34 1.49 -6.49
N ASP A 14 11.61 1.83 -6.59
CA ASP A 14 12.71 1.04 -6.02
C ASP A 14 13.01 1.38 -4.55
N ASP A 15 12.52 2.52 -4.07
CA ASP A 15 12.57 2.86 -2.64
C ASP A 15 11.54 2.01 -1.87
N GLN A 16 12.04 1.11 -1.02
CA GLN A 16 11.25 0.16 -0.24
C GLN A 16 11.43 0.36 1.27
N ASP A 17 11.74 1.59 1.67
CA ASP A 17 11.91 1.94 3.08
C ASP A 17 10.55 2.36 3.69
N PHE A 18 9.86 1.37 4.25
CA PHE A 18 8.55 1.53 4.92
C PHE A 18 8.64 2.22 6.29
N SER A 19 9.79 2.76 6.69
CA SER A 19 9.93 3.41 7.99
C SER A 19 9.08 4.67 8.07
N ILE A 20 8.28 4.85 9.13
CA ILE A 20 7.35 6.00 9.30
C ILE A 20 7.99 7.39 9.14
N LYS A 21 9.31 7.53 9.30
CA LYS A 21 10.01 8.81 9.14
C LYS A 21 10.42 9.12 7.70
N LYS A 22 10.16 8.20 6.77
CA LYS A 22 10.44 8.35 5.35
C LYS A 22 9.15 8.33 4.56
N PHE A 23 9.14 9.11 3.49
CA PHE A 23 8.06 9.15 2.52
C PHE A 23 8.58 8.59 1.20
N MET A 24 8.07 7.44 0.80
CA MET A 24 8.35 6.88 -0.52
C MET A 24 7.68 7.78 -1.57
N ARG A 25 8.45 8.27 -2.54
CA ARG A 25 7.93 9.19 -3.57
C ARG A 25 6.78 8.57 -4.35
N PHE A 26 6.85 7.30 -4.73
CA PHE A 26 5.78 6.61 -5.44
C PHE A 26 5.29 5.45 -4.60
N THR A 27 4.09 5.59 -4.04
CA THR A 27 3.54 4.63 -3.08
C THR A 27 2.07 4.36 -3.38
N ALA A 28 1.61 3.17 -3.02
CA ALA A 28 0.19 2.90 -2.87
C ALA A 28 -0.12 2.71 -1.39
N PHE A 29 -1.10 3.44 -0.86
CA PHE A 29 -1.44 3.34 0.55
C PHE A 29 -2.94 3.39 0.80
N GLY A 30 -3.38 2.71 1.86
CA GLY A 30 -4.79 2.62 2.22
C GLY A 30 -5.00 2.04 3.61
N VAL A 31 -6.06 2.48 4.29
CA VAL A 31 -6.43 1.91 5.59
C VAL A 31 -6.93 0.47 5.40
N ILE A 32 -6.47 -0.46 6.24
CA ILE A 32 -6.98 -1.83 6.25
C ILE A 32 -8.17 -1.94 7.21
N GLN A 33 -9.17 -2.73 6.82
CA GLN A 33 -10.36 -3.00 7.61
C GLN A 33 -10.60 -4.50 7.66
N PRO A 34 -11.02 -5.05 8.81
CA PRO A 34 -11.38 -6.46 8.90
C PRO A 34 -12.57 -6.73 7.97
N GLU A 35 -12.49 -7.82 7.22
CA GLU A 35 -13.59 -8.27 6.38
C GLU A 35 -14.65 -8.95 7.25
N LYS A 36 -15.84 -8.37 7.33
CA LYS A 36 -16.90 -8.77 8.29
C LYS A 36 -17.62 -10.08 7.91
N ASP A 37 -17.52 -10.51 6.66
CA ASP A 37 -18.33 -11.59 6.09
C ASP A 37 -17.57 -12.90 5.84
N VAL A 38 -16.28 -12.98 6.18
CA VAL A 38 -15.52 -14.22 6.03
C VAL A 38 -15.82 -15.14 7.21
N SER A 39 -16.92 -15.86 7.11
CA SER A 39 -17.16 -17.10 7.87
C SER A 39 -16.16 -18.17 7.37
N SER A 40 -14.86 -17.97 7.58
CA SER A 40 -13.86 -19.01 7.33
C SER A 40 -13.26 -19.44 8.65
N LYS A 41 -13.36 -20.74 8.91
CA LYS A 41 -12.87 -21.44 10.09
C LYS A 41 -11.33 -21.42 10.24
N MET A 42 -10.58 -20.53 9.56
CA MET A 42 -9.11 -20.60 9.59
C MET A 42 -8.32 -19.34 9.18
N GLY A 43 -8.82 -18.11 9.40
CA GLY A 43 -7.97 -16.93 9.16
C GLY A 43 -8.59 -15.56 9.45
N PHE A 44 -7.73 -14.56 9.60
CA PHE A 44 -8.11 -13.14 9.62
C PHE A 44 -8.00 -12.58 8.20
N SER A 45 -9.11 -12.12 7.63
CA SER A 45 -9.16 -11.46 6.32
C SER A 45 -9.31 -9.94 6.47
N TYR A 46 -8.63 -9.20 5.59
CA TYR A 46 -8.65 -7.75 5.59
C TYR A 46 -8.86 -7.22 4.18
N LEU A 47 -9.60 -6.11 4.09
CA LEU A 47 -9.84 -5.37 2.86
C LEU A 47 -9.23 -3.97 2.98
N THR A 48 -8.76 -3.44 1.85
CA THR A 48 -8.31 -2.06 1.76
C THR A 48 -8.65 -1.47 0.40
N ARG A 49 -8.74 -0.14 0.36
CA ARG A 49 -8.78 0.65 -0.88
C ARG A 49 -7.56 1.54 -0.86
N THR A 50 -6.70 1.36 -1.86
CA THR A 50 -5.42 2.07 -1.95
C THR A 50 -5.48 3.19 -2.97
N PHE A 51 -4.86 4.32 -2.64
CA PHE A 51 -4.55 5.37 -3.60
C PHE A 51 -3.12 5.17 -4.07
N MET A 52 -2.92 5.12 -5.39
CA MET A 52 -1.59 5.04 -6.00
C MET A 52 -1.15 6.47 -6.34
N SER A 53 -0.20 6.99 -5.58
CA SER A 53 0.10 8.42 -5.59
C SER A 53 1.60 8.72 -5.63
N GLU A 54 1.92 9.89 -6.13
CA GLU A 54 3.20 10.55 -5.97
C GLU A 54 3.16 11.46 -4.73
N LEU A 55 4.09 11.24 -3.80
CA LEU A 55 4.35 12.10 -2.66
C LEU A 55 5.55 13.01 -2.96
N SER A 56 5.39 14.31 -2.71
CA SER A 56 6.42 15.33 -2.87
C SER A 56 6.49 16.22 -1.62
N ASN A 57 7.50 17.09 -1.53
CA ASN A 57 7.74 17.96 -0.38
C ASN A 57 7.79 17.20 0.97
N GLY A 58 8.46 16.04 0.98
CA GLY A 58 8.55 15.20 2.18
C GLY A 58 7.19 14.72 2.68
N GLY A 59 6.27 14.37 1.76
CA GLY A 59 4.91 13.91 2.09
C GLY A 59 3.89 15.03 2.27
N GLY A 60 4.30 16.31 2.25
CA GLY A 60 3.39 17.46 2.40
C GLY A 60 2.54 17.75 1.16
N SER A 61 2.79 17.08 0.04
CA SER A 61 2.00 17.20 -1.18
C SER A 61 1.80 15.83 -1.83
N GLN A 62 0.57 15.55 -2.26
CA GLN A 62 0.17 14.27 -2.84
C GLN A 62 -0.59 14.50 -4.14
N ARG A 63 -0.30 13.67 -5.15
CA ARG A 63 -1.03 13.62 -6.41
C ARG A 63 -1.27 12.18 -6.85
N ASP A 64 -2.47 11.88 -7.33
CA ASP A 64 -2.76 10.57 -7.90
C ASP A 64 -2.06 10.37 -9.25
N LEU A 65 -1.51 9.15 -9.43
CA LEU A 65 -0.85 8.76 -10.66
C LEU A 65 -1.88 8.38 -11.72
N SER A 66 -1.69 8.86 -12.94
CA SER A 66 -2.50 8.44 -14.09
C SER A 66 -2.17 7.01 -14.52
N ALA A 67 -3.05 6.38 -15.30
CA ALA A 67 -2.82 5.04 -15.81
C ALA A 67 -1.53 4.94 -16.65
N SER A 68 -1.20 5.94 -17.47
CA SER A 68 0.04 5.93 -18.26
C SER A 68 1.29 5.99 -17.37
N GLU A 69 1.28 6.83 -16.33
CA GLU A 69 2.37 6.91 -15.35
C GLU A 69 2.54 5.60 -14.59
N LEU A 70 1.43 4.97 -14.16
CA LEU A 70 1.46 3.67 -13.51
C LEU A 70 2.02 2.58 -14.43
N ASN A 71 1.59 2.54 -15.70
CA ASN A 71 2.12 1.59 -16.67
C ASN A 71 3.64 1.76 -16.85
N GLN A 72 4.13 3.00 -16.98
CA GLN A 72 5.57 3.25 -17.10
C GLN A 72 6.33 2.83 -15.85
N LEU A 73 5.84 3.22 -14.67
CA LEU A 73 6.47 2.93 -13.39
C LEU A 73 6.57 1.43 -13.10
N LEU A 74 5.55 0.66 -13.49
CA LEU A 74 5.44 -0.76 -13.23
C LEU A 74 5.99 -1.66 -14.34
N SER A 75 6.24 -1.13 -15.54
CA SER A 75 6.59 -1.89 -16.76
C SER A 75 7.71 -2.92 -16.61
N ASN A 76 8.71 -2.65 -15.77
CA ASN A 76 9.88 -3.52 -15.56
C ASN A 76 9.85 -4.28 -14.23
N LYS A 77 8.71 -4.30 -13.54
CA LYS A 77 8.56 -4.93 -12.22
C LYS A 77 7.68 -6.18 -12.35
N GLN A 78 8.09 -7.27 -11.70
CA GLN A 78 7.26 -8.48 -11.61
C GLN A 78 6.30 -8.42 -10.41
N GLN A 79 6.74 -7.78 -9.33
CA GLN A 79 6.02 -7.67 -8.08
C GLN A 79 6.30 -6.33 -7.40
N ILE A 80 5.34 -5.83 -6.62
CA ILE A 80 5.55 -4.69 -5.71
C ILE A 80 5.51 -5.19 -4.26
N PRO A 81 6.47 -4.78 -3.42
CA PRO A 81 6.45 -5.13 -2.01
C PRO A 81 5.50 -4.20 -1.26
N CYS A 82 4.73 -4.77 -0.34
CA CYS A 82 3.82 -4.07 0.53
C CYS A 82 3.98 -4.54 1.98
N LYS A 83 3.69 -3.65 2.92
CA LYS A 83 3.64 -3.94 4.35
C LYS A 83 2.42 -3.31 4.99
N VAL A 84 1.91 -3.97 6.02
CA VAL A 84 0.98 -3.36 6.95
C VAL A 84 1.79 -2.67 8.04
N VAL A 85 1.57 -1.38 8.21
CA VAL A 85 2.11 -0.57 9.29
C VAL A 85 1.00 -0.34 10.30
N VAL A 86 1.21 -0.78 11.54
CA VAL A 86 0.28 -0.54 12.65
C VAL A 86 0.93 0.40 13.64
N THR A 87 0.28 1.52 13.87
CA THR A 87 0.70 2.51 14.86
C THR A 87 -0.30 2.60 15.98
N ALA A 88 0.19 2.65 17.22
CA ALA A 88 -0.61 2.91 18.41
C ALA A 88 0.15 3.89 19.31
N TYR A 89 -0.57 4.85 19.89
CA TYR A 89 0.04 5.86 20.76
C TYR A 89 0.80 5.20 21.92
N GLY A 90 2.06 5.60 22.12
CA GLY A 90 2.93 5.07 23.18
C GLY A 90 3.67 3.77 22.84
N TYR A 91 3.49 3.21 21.63
CA TYR A 91 4.15 1.97 21.20
C TYR A 91 5.04 2.18 19.97
N LYS A 92 6.06 1.32 19.84
CA LYS A 92 6.82 1.25 18.59
C LYS A 92 5.91 0.75 17.47
N PRO A 93 6.02 1.32 16.26
CA PRO A 93 5.26 0.83 15.11
C PRO A 93 5.55 -0.65 14.85
N TYR A 94 4.49 -1.39 14.55
CA TYR A 94 4.59 -2.75 14.05
C TYR A 94 4.59 -2.73 12.52
N TYR A 95 5.49 -3.51 11.92
CA TYR A 95 5.56 -3.72 10.48
C TYR A 95 5.35 -5.21 10.21
N SER A 96 4.44 -5.53 9.29
CA SER A 96 4.29 -6.91 8.84
C SER A 96 5.53 -7.39 8.07
N ASN A 97 5.58 -8.71 7.84
CA ASN A 97 6.40 -9.25 6.76
C ASN A 97 6.00 -8.63 5.42
N THR A 98 6.95 -8.64 4.48
CA THR A 98 6.70 -8.14 3.12
C THR A 98 5.74 -9.08 2.39
N MET A 99 4.64 -8.53 1.92
CA MET A 99 3.72 -9.18 1.00
C MET A 99 4.01 -8.65 -0.40
N ASN A 100 4.25 -9.54 -1.36
CA ASN A 100 4.52 -9.15 -2.73
C ASN A 100 3.25 -9.26 -3.57
N ILE A 101 2.81 -8.15 -4.16
CA ILE A 101 1.66 -8.13 -5.07
C ILE A 101 2.16 -8.28 -6.50
N PRO A 102 1.63 -9.23 -7.30
CA PRO A 102 2.01 -9.38 -8.70
C PRO A 102 1.64 -8.14 -9.53
N VAL A 103 2.59 -7.61 -10.28
CA VAL A 103 2.37 -6.42 -11.13
C VAL A 103 1.41 -6.72 -12.27
N ALA A 104 1.42 -7.95 -12.80
CA ALA A 104 0.52 -8.35 -13.86
C ALA A 104 -0.96 -8.18 -13.47
N ASP A 105 -1.32 -8.49 -12.21
CA ASP A 105 -2.68 -8.32 -11.70
C ASP A 105 -3.05 -6.84 -11.58
N LEU A 106 -2.12 -6.00 -11.12
CA LEU A 106 -2.33 -4.55 -11.02
C LEU A 106 -2.52 -3.92 -12.41
N LEU A 107 -1.64 -4.23 -13.35
CA LEU A 107 -1.72 -3.70 -14.72
C LEU A 107 -3.00 -4.14 -15.42
N ARG A 108 -3.51 -5.35 -15.14
CA ARG A 108 -4.81 -5.79 -15.66
C ARG A 108 -5.95 -4.90 -15.18
N GLU A 109 -5.99 -4.57 -13.88
CA GLU A 109 -7.06 -3.72 -13.34
C GLU A 109 -6.91 -2.25 -13.73
N ILE A 110 -5.67 -1.72 -13.79
CA ILE A 110 -5.39 -0.34 -14.22
C ILE A 110 -5.86 -0.11 -15.67
N ASN A 111 -5.65 -1.09 -16.54
CA ASN A 111 -5.95 -0.97 -17.97
C ASN A 111 -7.35 -1.51 -18.35
N LYS A 112 -8.18 -1.85 -17.36
CA LYS A 112 -9.52 -2.36 -17.62
C LYS A 112 -10.40 -1.26 -18.26
N PRO A 113 -11.08 -1.54 -19.39
CA PRO A 113 -12.00 -0.59 -20.00
C PRO A 113 -13.10 -0.21 -19.01
N ARG A 114 -13.43 1.08 -18.95
CA ARG A 114 -14.52 1.62 -18.12
C ARG A 114 -15.87 1.47 -18.80
#